data_AF-A0AAV5XSL9-F1
#
_entry.id   AF-A0AAV5XSL9-F1
#
_cell.length_a   1.000
_cell.length_b   1.000
_cell.length_c   1.000
_cell.angle_alpha   90.00
_cell.angle_beta   90.00
_cell.angle_gamma   90.00
#
_symmetry.space_group_name_H-M   'P 1'
#
loop_
_entity.id
_entity.type
_entity.pdbx_description
1 polymer ?
#
loop_
_entity_poly.entity_id
_entity_poly.type
_entity_poly.pdbx_seq_one_letter_code
_entity_poly.pdbx_strand_id
1 'polypeptide(L)'
;MAMMVLVLLTSLVAAFVSMSATEPLITANLKAGDEALGLAEAGLERALWGLNNPGTPPAGASRDIPAPAPYDATQLIALGRGGYTMSVTAPPPGGWACASLFSGTDDRCVVATGFVVRANAPVPAAPGGIPQGDLAGRRMLQVALTKFRNLDPPGPLNSAGSVGLAGNSDVNGAAPQNCPAGTVKAGVTVTTGNTVTTQGAAQILGSPTQQSIDKSEFDKMLFSNKELDFLRQMAQSGDPNMHYIKPTSNSQFNLDMTGKDGLVFVDTVNASPLPEPPAVPNAGDLPNVKITGMNNKGWLVVLGSLTLDGNITYKGVIYALNDLSYRGTGVGSIHGAVISANVIDTVATNVDTDTTGNANVTYDCAAIADGGGFIPQGYYVAPGSWREASN
;
A
#
# COMPACT_ATOMS: atom_id res chain seq x y z
N MET A 1 -22.99 -58.83 -44.27
CA MET A 1 -22.76 -57.36 -44.32
C MET A 1 -23.78 -56.57 -43.51
N ALA A 2 -25.09 -56.73 -43.72
CA ALA A 2 -26.12 -55.99 -42.96
C ALA A 2 -25.98 -56.12 -41.43
N MET A 3 -25.71 -57.32 -40.91
CA MET A 3 -25.48 -57.54 -39.47
C MET A 3 -24.20 -56.86 -38.94
N MET A 4 -23.11 -56.81 -39.71
CA MET A 4 -21.89 -56.10 -39.30
C MET A 4 -22.10 -54.58 -39.28
N VAL A 5 -22.84 -54.06 -40.27
CA VAL A 5 -23.20 -52.65 -40.34
C VAL A 5 -24.12 -52.25 -39.18
N LEU A 6 -25.08 -53.11 -38.81
CA LEU A 6 -25.96 -52.87 -37.66
C LEU A 6 -25.19 -52.82 -36.34
N VAL A 7 -24.25 -53.75 -36.12
CA VAL A 7 -23.40 -53.76 -34.92
C VAL A 7 -22.55 -52.49 -34.84
N LEU A 8 -21.93 -52.08 -35.94
CA LEU A 8 -21.16 -50.83 -36.01
C LEU A 8 -22.03 -49.61 -35.69
N LEU A 9 -23.22 -49.51 -36.28
CA LEU A 9 -24.17 -48.41 -36.00
C LEU A 9 -24.62 -48.40 -34.53
N THR A 10 -24.95 -49.54 -33.94
CA THR A 10 -25.34 -49.60 -32.52
C THR A 10 -24.20 -49.19 -31.58
N SER A 11 -22.96 -49.57 -31.89
CA SER A 11 -21.80 -49.15 -31.11
C SER A 11 -21.52 -47.65 -31.23
N LEU A 12 -21.73 -47.06 -32.41
CA LEU A 12 -21.59 -45.61 -32.63
C LEU A 12 -22.67 -44.81 -31.90
N VAL A 13 -23.92 -45.29 -31.93
CA VAL A 13 -25.03 -44.66 -31.20
C VAL A 13 -24.78 -44.75 -29.69
N ALA A 14 -24.32 -45.89 -29.17
CA ALA A 14 -23.96 -46.02 -27.76
C ALA A 14 -22.82 -45.06 -27.35
N ALA A 15 -21.82 -44.87 -28.22
CA ALA A 15 -20.73 -43.93 -27.99
C ALA A 15 -21.21 -42.46 -28.03
N PHE A 16 -22.11 -42.08 -28.95
CA PHE A 16 -22.67 -40.73 -28.97
C PHE A 16 -23.59 -40.46 -27.78
N VAL A 17 -24.36 -41.46 -27.33
CA VAL A 17 -25.18 -41.34 -26.12
C VAL A 17 -24.31 -41.17 -24.88
N SER A 18 -23.21 -41.92 -24.75
CA SER A 18 -22.29 -41.75 -23.62
C SER A 18 -21.58 -40.39 -23.64
N MET A 19 -21.18 -39.88 -24.80
CA MET A 19 -20.63 -38.52 -24.95
C MET A 19 -21.68 -37.43 -24.65
N SER A 20 -22.94 -37.62 -25.05
CA SER A 20 -24.02 -36.66 -24.73
C SER A 20 -24.36 -36.59 -23.24
N ALA A 21 -24.00 -37.63 -22.46
CA ALA A 21 -24.22 -37.64 -21.02
C ALA A 21 -23.10 -36.94 -20.22
N THR A 22 -21.89 -36.83 -20.78
CA THR A 22 -20.75 -36.19 -20.10
C THR A 22 -20.75 -34.67 -20.23
N GLU A 23 -21.23 -34.11 -21.35
CA GLU A 23 -21.30 -32.66 -21.56
C GLU A 23 -22.15 -31.94 -20.51
N PRO A 24 -23.39 -32.36 -20.18
CA PRO A 24 -24.19 -31.72 -19.13
C PRO A 24 -23.52 -31.78 -17.76
N LEU A 25 -22.78 -32.85 -17.46
CA LEU A 25 -22.04 -33.00 -16.21
C LEU A 25 -20.85 -32.02 -16.14
N ILE A 26 -20.10 -31.88 -17.24
CA ILE A 26 -18.99 -30.92 -17.32
C ILE A 26 -19.53 -29.49 -17.18
N THR A 27 -20.61 -29.15 -17.88
CA THR A 27 -21.24 -27.82 -17.77
C THR A 27 -21.79 -27.56 -16.38
N ALA A 28 -22.42 -28.56 -15.74
CA ALA A 28 -22.91 -28.41 -14.36
C ALA A 28 -21.75 -28.21 -13.36
N ASN A 29 -20.64 -28.92 -13.54
CA ASN A 29 -19.45 -28.77 -12.70
C ASN A 29 -18.77 -27.42 -12.90
N LEU A 30 -18.66 -26.95 -14.15
CA LEU A 30 -18.13 -25.62 -14.46
C LEU A 30 -18.98 -24.53 -13.81
N LYS A 31 -20.30 -24.58 -14.02
CA LYS A 31 -21.24 -23.64 -13.42
C LYS A 31 -21.16 -23.63 -11.90
N ALA A 32 -21.12 -24.79 -11.26
CA ALA A 32 -20.99 -24.88 -9.81
C ALA A 32 -19.63 -24.38 -9.31
N GLY A 33 -18.57 -24.54 -10.12
CA GLY A 33 -17.26 -23.97 -9.87
C GLY A 33 -17.27 -22.44 -9.90
N ASP A 34 -17.83 -21.83 -10.96
CA ASP A 34 -17.90 -20.38 -11.13
C ASP A 34 -18.74 -19.72 -10.03
N GLU A 35 -19.86 -20.34 -9.66
CA GLU A 35 -20.66 -19.86 -8.54
C GLU A 35 -19.94 -20.00 -7.19
N ALA A 36 -19.19 -21.08 -6.98
CA ALA A 36 -18.38 -21.23 -5.78
C ALA A 36 -17.26 -20.17 -5.74
N LEU A 37 -16.71 -19.78 -6.89
CA LEU A 37 -15.74 -18.69 -6.97
C LEU A 37 -16.38 -17.35 -6.59
N GLY A 38 -17.55 -17.02 -7.15
CA GLY A 38 -18.27 -15.78 -6.78
C GLY A 38 -18.64 -15.72 -5.30
N LEU A 39 -18.96 -16.86 -4.67
CA LEU A 39 -19.14 -16.95 -3.22
C LEU A 39 -17.84 -16.73 -2.44
N ALA A 40 -16.71 -17.26 -2.93
CA ALA A 40 -15.40 -17.01 -2.32
C ALA A 40 -15.01 -15.52 -2.42
N GLU A 41 -15.28 -14.86 -3.54
CA GLU A 41 -15.08 -13.42 -3.71
C GLU A 41 -15.94 -12.60 -2.74
N ALA A 42 -17.21 -12.98 -2.52
CA ALA A 42 -18.05 -12.35 -1.50
C ALA A 42 -17.46 -12.48 -0.08
N GLY A 43 -16.81 -13.61 0.22
CA GLY A 43 -16.06 -13.81 1.47
C GLY A 43 -14.84 -12.92 1.59
N LEU A 44 -14.10 -12.72 0.51
CA LEU A 44 -12.98 -11.78 0.45
C LEU A 44 -13.45 -10.33 0.70
N GLU A 45 -14.49 -9.89 0.00
CA GLU A 45 -15.05 -8.55 0.15
C GLU A 45 -15.56 -8.33 1.57
N ARG A 46 -16.18 -9.36 2.19
CA ARG A 46 -16.61 -9.30 3.58
C ARG A 46 -15.43 -9.17 4.54
N ALA A 47 -14.34 -9.90 4.32
CA ALA A 47 -13.13 -9.80 5.12
C ALA A 47 -12.46 -8.43 5.00
N LEU A 48 -12.35 -7.91 3.77
CA LEU A 48 -11.81 -6.59 3.48
C LEU A 48 -12.63 -5.47 4.15
N TRP A 49 -13.96 -5.52 4.00
CA TRP A 49 -14.87 -4.60 4.68
C TRP A 49 -14.74 -4.71 6.20
N GLY A 50 -14.69 -5.93 6.73
CA GLY A 50 -14.58 -6.19 8.17
C GLY A 50 -13.31 -5.60 8.78
N LEU A 51 -12.18 -5.72 8.09
CA LEU A 51 -10.89 -5.15 8.54
C LEU A 51 -10.87 -3.63 8.51
N ASN A 52 -11.61 -3.03 7.58
CA ASN A 52 -11.76 -1.58 7.44
C ASN A 52 -12.82 -0.99 8.38
N ASN A 53 -13.71 -1.81 8.95
CA ASN A 53 -14.78 -1.39 9.84
C ASN A 53 -14.75 -2.20 11.16
N PRO A 54 -13.66 -2.14 11.94
CA PRO A 54 -13.57 -2.88 13.19
C PRO A 54 -14.68 -2.45 14.16
N GLY A 55 -15.38 -3.42 14.75
CA GLY A 55 -16.43 -3.17 15.75
C GLY A 55 -17.83 -2.86 15.21
N THR A 56 -18.04 -2.76 13.90
CA THR A 56 -19.40 -2.57 13.34
C THR A 56 -20.20 -3.88 13.28
N PRO A 57 -21.48 -3.93 13.67
CA PRO A 57 -22.33 -5.11 13.49
C PRO A 57 -22.60 -5.43 12.00
N PRO A 58 -22.80 -6.70 11.60
CA PRO A 58 -22.54 -7.91 12.37
C PRO A 58 -21.03 -8.22 12.36
N ALA A 59 -20.37 -8.07 13.52
CA ALA A 59 -18.94 -8.22 13.77
C ALA A 59 -18.00 -7.81 12.61
N GLY A 60 -17.46 -6.59 12.64
CA GLY A 60 -16.26 -6.24 11.89
C GLY A 60 -15.09 -7.13 12.32
N ALA A 61 -14.14 -7.38 11.43
CA ALA A 61 -12.98 -8.21 11.75
C ALA A 61 -12.16 -7.50 12.84
N SER A 62 -11.84 -8.21 13.92
CA SER A 62 -10.82 -7.70 14.83
C SER A 62 -9.49 -7.65 14.08
N ARG A 63 -8.66 -6.66 14.42
CA ARG A 63 -7.26 -6.63 13.99
C ARG A 63 -6.42 -7.67 14.74
N ASP A 64 -6.97 -8.23 15.82
CA ASP A 64 -6.35 -9.28 16.63
C ASP A 64 -6.22 -10.57 15.84
N ILE A 65 -5.15 -11.32 16.13
CA ILE A 65 -4.89 -12.63 15.55
C ILE A 65 -4.76 -13.64 16.70
N PRO A 66 -5.51 -14.75 16.70
CA PRO A 66 -6.48 -15.17 15.69
C PRO A 66 -7.72 -14.28 15.60
N ALA A 67 -8.22 -14.03 14.38
CA ALA A 67 -9.42 -13.23 14.19
C ALA A 67 -10.65 -13.97 14.75
N PRO A 68 -11.61 -13.28 15.39
CA PRO A 68 -12.81 -13.92 15.94
C PRO A 68 -13.77 -14.38 14.82
N ALA A 69 -14.67 -15.32 15.13
CA ALA A 69 -15.76 -15.70 14.25
C ALA A 69 -16.55 -14.46 13.77
N PRO A 70 -16.93 -14.37 12.49
CA PRO A 70 -16.85 -15.41 11.45
C PRO A 70 -15.50 -15.45 10.67
N TYR A 71 -14.51 -14.65 11.04
CA TYR A 71 -13.24 -14.50 10.31
C TYR A 71 -12.18 -15.55 10.68
N ASP A 72 -12.57 -16.62 11.35
CA ASP A 72 -11.74 -17.79 11.70
C ASP A 72 -12.09 -19.03 10.85
N ALA A 73 -12.92 -18.86 9.81
CA ALA A 73 -13.48 -19.90 8.96
C ALA A 73 -14.34 -20.96 9.69
N THR A 74 -14.75 -20.72 10.94
CA THR A 74 -15.61 -21.67 11.69
C THR A 74 -17.08 -21.60 11.26
N GLN A 75 -17.52 -20.45 10.76
CA GLN A 75 -18.90 -20.20 10.36
C GLN A 75 -19.04 -20.14 8.84
N LEU A 76 -20.07 -20.83 8.33
CA LEU A 76 -20.49 -20.73 6.94
C LEU A 76 -21.57 -19.65 6.83
N ILE A 77 -21.26 -18.56 6.15
CA ILE A 77 -22.22 -17.50 5.87
C ILE A 77 -23.02 -17.88 4.63
N ALA A 78 -24.30 -18.15 4.82
CA ALA A 78 -25.19 -18.51 3.73
C ALA A 78 -25.42 -17.32 2.78
N LEU A 79 -25.29 -17.57 1.48
CA LEU A 79 -25.58 -16.62 0.42
C LEU A 79 -26.11 -17.38 -0.79
N GLY A 80 -27.37 -17.12 -1.16
CA GLY A 80 -28.04 -17.84 -2.24
C GLY A 80 -28.17 -19.34 -1.95
N ARG A 81 -27.79 -20.20 -2.91
CA ARG A 81 -27.86 -21.67 -2.80
C ARG A 81 -26.61 -22.31 -2.18
N GLY A 82 -25.85 -21.54 -1.42
CA GLY A 82 -24.57 -21.95 -0.89
C GLY A 82 -24.15 -21.02 0.23
N GLY A 83 -22.85 -20.93 0.46
CA GLY A 83 -22.28 -19.99 1.39
C GLY A 83 -20.78 -19.89 1.25
N TYR A 84 -20.18 -19.05 2.08
CA TYR A 84 -18.74 -18.89 2.11
C TYR A 84 -18.22 -18.90 3.55
N THR A 85 -16.97 -19.34 3.68
CA THR A 85 -16.17 -19.15 4.89
C THR A 85 -15.04 -18.18 4.56
N MET A 86 -14.53 -17.50 5.58
CA MET A 86 -13.34 -16.66 5.43
C MET A 86 -12.45 -16.81 6.66
N SER A 87 -11.14 -16.86 6.47
CA SER A 87 -10.17 -16.75 7.55
C SER A 87 -9.27 -15.55 7.32
N VAL A 88 -9.00 -14.80 8.39
CA VAL A 88 -8.07 -13.68 8.40
C VAL A 88 -6.89 -14.04 9.30
N THR A 89 -5.69 -14.03 8.74
CA THR A 89 -4.43 -14.43 9.41
C THR A 89 -3.30 -13.44 9.11
N ALA A 90 -2.11 -13.59 9.71
CA ALA A 90 -0.91 -12.82 9.34
C ALA A 90 -0.13 -13.55 8.22
N PRO A 91 0.46 -12.84 7.23
CA PRO A 91 1.27 -13.46 6.18
C PRO A 91 2.67 -13.89 6.67
N PRO A 92 3.36 -14.79 5.94
CA PRO A 92 4.74 -15.20 6.24
C PRO A 92 5.82 -14.30 5.61
N PRO A 93 7.09 -14.43 6.02
CA PRO A 93 8.21 -13.72 5.42
C PRO A 93 8.56 -14.25 4.01
N GLY A 94 8.86 -13.35 3.07
CA GLY A 94 9.56 -13.67 1.83
C GLY A 94 8.71 -14.07 0.62
N GLY A 95 7.39 -13.88 0.63
CA GLY A 95 6.57 -14.08 -0.57
C GLY A 95 5.07 -13.87 -0.39
N TRP A 96 4.36 -13.74 -1.51
CA TRP A 96 2.92 -13.45 -1.60
C TRP A 96 1.99 -14.63 -1.24
N ALA A 97 2.55 -15.77 -0.81
CA ALA A 97 1.78 -16.96 -0.44
C ALA A 97 1.47 -16.97 1.06
N CYS A 98 0.21 -17.08 1.45
CA CYS A 98 -0.25 -17.30 2.81
C CYS A 98 0.20 -18.67 3.34
N ALA A 99 1.40 -18.72 3.90
CA ALA A 99 1.94 -19.91 4.55
C ALA A 99 2.84 -19.56 5.75
N SER A 100 2.23 -19.46 6.93
CA SER A 100 2.81 -19.53 8.30
C SER A 100 3.75 -18.42 8.81
N LEU A 101 3.19 -17.60 9.72
CA LEU A 101 3.73 -16.91 10.92
C LEU A 101 5.10 -16.21 10.87
N PHE A 102 5.08 -14.87 10.83
CA PHE A 102 5.86 -14.03 11.75
C PHE A 102 5.13 -12.73 12.13
N SER A 103 5.53 -12.17 13.28
CA SER A 103 4.99 -11.00 13.98
C SER A 103 5.64 -9.70 13.49
N GLY A 104 4.85 -8.65 13.26
CA GLY A 104 5.35 -7.28 13.11
C GLY A 104 4.80 -6.43 11.95
N THR A 105 4.00 -6.97 11.03
CA THR A 105 3.41 -6.20 9.92
C THR A 105 1.91 -6.02 10.09
N ASP A 106 1.41 -4.85 9.69
CA ASP A 106 -0.02 -4.56 9.61
C ASP A 106 -0.71 -5.37 8.51
N ASP A 107 0.02 -6.14 7.70
CA ASP A 107 -0.51 -6.98 6.62
C ASP A 107 -1.40 -8.12 7.12
N ARG A 108 -2.34 -8.56 6.28
CA ARG A 108 -3.24 -9.69 6.56
C ARG A 108 -3.26 -10.65 5.38
N CYS A 109 -3.53 -11.91 5.64
CA CYS A 109 -3.91 -12.88 4.62
C CYS A 109 -5.38 -13.22 4.81
N VAL A 110 -6.13 -13.23 3.70
CA VAL A 110 -7.50 -13.72 3.65
C VAL A 110 -7.54 -15.00 2.83
N VAL A 111 -8.08 -16.06 3.42
CA VAL A 111 -8.49 -17.27 2.70
C VAL A 111 -10.00 -17.33 2.73
N ALA A 112 -10.64 -17.22 1.58
CA ALA A 112 -12.09 -17.34 1.44
C ALA A 112 -12.42 -18.62 0.68
N THR A 113 -13.36 -19.41 1.18
CA THR A 113 -13.82 -20.64 0.50
C THR A 113 -15.31 -20.54 0.23
N GLY A 114 -15.69 -20.61 -1.04
CA GLY A 114 -17.08 -20.68 -1.45
C GLY A 114 -17.53 -22.13 -1.61
N PHE A 115 -18.75 -22.40 -1.16
CA PHE A 115 -19.40 -23.71 -1.19
C PHE A 115 -20.75 -23.56 -1.88
N VAL A 116 -20.98 -24.33 -2.94
CA VAL A 116 -22.28 -24.43 -3.60
C VAL A 116 -22.87 -25.78 -3.25
N VAL A 117 -24.11 -25.79 -2.77
CA VAL A 117 -24.85 -27.03 -2.50
C VAL A 117 -25.84 -27.33 -3.63
N ARG A 118 -26.25 -28.59 -3.74
CA ARG A 118 -27.27 -29.02 -4.70
C ARG A 118 -28.61 -28.34 -4.42
N ALA A 119 -29.46 -28.27 -5.43
CA ALA A 119 -30.80 -27.72 -5.28
C ALA A 119 -31.56 -28.45 -4.15
N ASN A 120 -32.17 -27.68 -3.24
CA ASN A 120 -32.92 -28.13 -2.06
C ASN A 120 -32.09 -28.73 -0.92
N ALA A 121 -30.76 -28.77 -1.00
CA ALA A 121 -29.93 -29.09 0.15
C ALA A 121 -29.87 -27.89 1.11
N PRO A 122 -30.01 -28.09 2.44
CA PRO A 122 -29.86 -27.02 3.40
C PRO A 122 -28.41 -26.55 3.48
N VAL A 123 -28.20 -25.25 3.65
CA VAL A 123 -26.88 -24.68 3.95
C VAL A 123 -26.69 -24.72 5.47
N PRO A 124 -25.76 -25.52 6.00
CA PRO A 124 -25.51 -25.63 7.45
C PRO A 124 -24.80 -24.38 7.98
N ALA A 125 -24.78 -24.21 9.30
CA ALA A 125 -24.09 -23.08 9.95
C ALA A 125 -22.55 -23.20 9.93
N ALA A 126 -22.01 -24.39 9.67
CA ALA A 126 -20.58 -24.68 9.64
C ALA A 126 -20.21 -25.48 8.38
N PRO A 127 -19.02 -25.25 7.80
CA PRO A 127 -18.61 -25.88 6.55
C PRO A 127 -18.55 -27.42 6.64
N GLY A 128 -18.12 -27.95 7.78
CA GLY A 128 -18.08 -29.41 8.03
C GLY A 128 -19.45 -30.08 8.12
N GLY A 129 -20.53 -29.29 8.18
CA GLY A 129 -21.90 -29.81 8.18
C GLY A 129 -22.45 -30.10 6.78
N ILE A 130 -21.74 -29.76 5.70
CA ILE A 130 -22.19 -30.03 4.32
C ILE A 130 -21.88 -31.50 4.00
N PRO A 131 -22.90 -32.37 3.79
CA PRO A 131 -22.65 -33.74 3.38
C PRO A 131 -21.96 -33.77 2.01
N GLN A 132 -21.01 -34.69 1.81
CA GLN A 132 -20.29 -34.80 0.54
C GLN A 132 -21.23 -35.04 -0.66
N GLY A 133 -22.37 -35.69 -0.45
CA GLY A 133 -23.40 -35.90 -1.48
C GLY A 133 -24.14 -34.63 -1.90
N ASP A 134 -24.14 -33.59 -1.06
CA ASP A 134 -24.84 -32.32 -1.29
C ASP A 134 -23.92 -31.22 -1.82
N LEU A 135 -22.60 -31.41 -1.75
CA LEU A 135 -21.62 -30.48 -2.30
C LEU A 135 -21.63 -30.52 -3.83
N ALA A 136 -22.01 -29.41 -4.47
CA ALA A 136 -22.02 -29.26 -5.91
C ALA A 136 -20.75 -28.55 -6.43
N GLY A 137 -20.15 -27.66 -5.63
CA GLY A 137 -18.94 -26.94 -6.00
C GLY A 137 -18.20 -26.40 -4.78
N ARG A 138 -16.87 -26.36 -4.87
CA ARG A 138 -16.00 -25.75 -3.86
C ARG A 138 -14.83 -25.04 -4.54
N ARG A 139 -14.63 -23.76 -4.22
CA ARG A 139 -13.48 -22.97 -4.68
C ARG A 139 -12.87 -22.22 -3.51
N MET A 140 -11.54 -22.16 -3.51
CA MET A 140 -10.77 -21.47 -2.49
C MET A 140 -9.98 -20.35 -3.13
N LEU A 141 -10.17 -19.15 -2.60
CA LEU A 141 -9.49 -17.94 -2.98
C LEU A 141 -8.55 -17.53 -1.84
N GLN A 142 -7.34 -17.12 -2.20
CA GLN A 142 -6.35 -16.64 -1.27
C GLN A 142 -5.83 -15.29 -1.74
N VAL A 143 -5.79 -14.31 -0.83
CA VAL A 143 -5.37 -12.94 -1.12
C VAL A 143 -4.57 -12.39 0.07
N ALA A 144 -3.47 -11.70 -0.23
CA ALA A 144 -2.78 -10.90 0.77
C ALA A 144 -3.37 -9.49 0.77
N LEU A 145 -3.70 -8.98 1.95
CA LEU A 145 -4.10 -7.61 2.17
C LEU A 145 -2.94 -6.86 2.82
N THR A 146 -2.73 -5.63 2.38
CA THR A 146 -1.75 -4.72 2.97
C THR A 146 -2.44 -3.45 3.42
N LYS A 147 -1.89 -2.83 4.44
CA LYS A 147 -2.35 -1.54 4.94
C LYS A 147 -1.15 -0.61 4.94
N PHE A 148 -1.36 0.63 4.48
CA PHE A 148 -0.35 1.65 4.65
C PHE A 148 -0.10 1.84 6.13
N ARG A 149 1.16 1.74 6.53
CA ARG A 149 1.53 2.22 7.84
C ARG A 149 1.38 3.73 7.83
N ASN A 150 0.71 4.27 8.85
CA ASN A 150 0.76 5.70 9.11
C ASN A 150 2.23 6.03 9.41
N LEU A 151 2.88 6.77 8.51
CA LEU A 151 4.20 7.27 8.78
C LEU A 151 4.14 8.14 10.03
N ASP A 152 5.00 7.87 11.00
CA ASP A 152 5.15 8.70 12.20
C ASP A 152 6.62 9.10 12.33
N PRO A 153 7.12 9.97 11.43
CA PRO A 153 8.50 10.43 11.51
C PRO A 153 8.72 11.20 12.83
N PRO A 154 9.95 11.14 13.37
CA PRO A 154 10.30 11.76 14.67
C PRO A 154 10.27 13.29 14.66
N GLY A 155 10.38 13.92 13.48
CA GLY A 155 10.28 15.36 13.32
C GLY A 155 9.69 15.78 11.96
N PRO A 156 9.49 17.09 11.73
CA PRO A 156 9.02 17.62 10.45
C PRO A 156 10.07 17.50 9.33
N LEU A 157 11.37 17.51 9.67
CA LEU A 157 12.46 17.30 8.73
C LEU A 157 13.31 16.11 9.15
N ASN A 158 13.40 15.10 8.28
CA ASN A 158 14.12 13.86 8.54
C ASN A 158 15.02 13.53 7.35
N SER A 159 16.31 13.35 7.58
CA SER A 159 17.29 13.09 6.52
C SER A 159 18.23 11.97 6.91
N ALA A 160 18.43 10.99 6.04
CA ALA A 160 19.42 9.94 6.29
C ALA A 160 20.86 10.48 6.21
N GLY A 161 21.06 11.63 5.56
CA GLY A 161 22.33 12.35 5.51
C GLY A 161 22.36 13.61 6.38
N SER A 162 23.43 14.40 6.21
CA SER A 162 23.56 15.71 6.87
C SER A 162 22.50 16.70 6.39
N VAL A 163 22.22 17.73 7.19
CA VAL A 163 21.25 18.78 6.87
C VAL A 163 21.91 20.15 6.96
N GLY A 164 21.73 20.96 5.92
CA GLY A 164 22.08 22.38 5.92
C GLY A 164 20.83 23.23 5.99
N LEU A 165 20.73 24.10 7.00
CA LEU A 165 19.66 25.09 7.15
C LEU A 165 20.24 26.50 7.00
N ALA A 166 19.63 27.34 6.17
CA ALA A 166 20.17 28.66 5.88
C ALA A 166 19.11 29.76 5.70
N GLY A 167 19.56 31.01 5.81
CA GLY A 167 18.75 32.22 5.73
C GLY A 167 17.70 32.32 6.85
N ASN A 168 16.41 32.40 6.51
CA ASN A 168 15.29 32.53 7.45
C ASN A 168 14.42 31.25 7.51
N SER A 169 15.00 30.09 7.22
CA SER A 169 14.28 28.80 7.32
C SER A 169 13.79 28.53 8.74
N ASP A 170 12.59 27.98 8.90
CA ASP A 170 12.01 27.61 10.20
C ASP A 170 11.49 26.18 10.16
N VAL A 171 12.04 25.31 11.02
CA VAL A 171 11.63 23.91 11.14
C VAL A 171 11.06 23.69 12.54
N ASN A 172 9.76 23.41 12.63
CA ASN A 172 9.01 23.42 13.89
C ASN A 172 8.32 22.09 14.20
N GLY A 173 8.94 21.31 15.08
CA GLY A 173 8.38 20.15 15.76
C GLY A 173 7.90 20.44 17.20
N ALA A 174 8.10 21.66 17.71
CA ALA A 174 7.68 22.05 19.06
C ALA A 174 6.17 22.32 19.17
N ALA A 175 5.55 22.79 18.09
CA ALA A 175 4.13 23.07 18.01
C ALA A 175 3.46 22.25 16.88
N PRO A 176 3.45 20.91 16.99
CA PRO A 176 2.88 20.08 15.95
C PRO A 176 1.36 20.28 15.85
N GLN A 177 0.84 20.31 14.63
CA GLN A 177 -0.55 20.58 14.31
C GLN A 177 -1.36 19.29 14.18
N ASN A 178 -2.65 19.34 14.53
CA ASN A 178 -3.59 18.22 14.42
C ASN A 178 -3.10 16.92 15.07
N CYS A 179 -2.25 17.03 16.08
CA CYS A 179 -1.70 15.91 16.84
C CYS A 179 -2.43 15.75 18.18
N PRO A 180 -2.36 14.56 18.82
CA PRO A 180 -2.82 14.38 20.19
C PRO A 180 -2.24 15.44 21.15
N ALA A 181 -3.02 15.85 22.14
CA ALA A 181 -2.59 16.87 23.10
C ALA A 181 -1.29 16.45 23.82
N GLY A 182 -0.33 17.39 23.92
CA GLY A 182 0.98 17.14 24.53
C GLY A 182 2.00 16.47 23.60
N THR A 183 1.65 16.23 22.33
CA THR A 183 2.63 15.77 21.34
C THR A 183 3.70 16.84 21.13
N VAL A 184 4.96 16.45 21.28
CA VAL A 184 6.13 17.24 20.92
C VAL A 184 7.05 16.35 20.10
N LYS A 185 7.58 16.88 19.01
CA LYS A 185 8.46 16.16 18.08
C LYS A 185 9.86 16.77 18.11
N ALA A 186 10.82 16.03 17.56
CA ALA A 186 12.12 16.61 17.27
C ALA A 186 11.97 17.70 16.19
N GLY A 187 12.89 18.67 16.14
CA GLY A 187 12.90 19.65 15.05
C GLY A 187 13.47 19.05 13.77
N VAL A 188 14.73 18.62 13.83
CA VAL A 188 15.42 17.94 12.72
C VAL A 188 15.96 16.59 13.20
N THR A 189 15.76 15.54 12.41
CA THR A 189 16.33 14.22 12.66
C THR A 189 17.29 13.81 11.55
N VAL A 190 18.51 13.41 11.93
CA VAL A 190 19.51 12.83 11.03
C VAL A 190 19.99 11.46 11.50
N THR A 191 20.70 10.71 10.66
CA THR A 191 21.34 9.47 11.11
C THR A 191 22.64 9.74 11.88
N THR A 192 23.03 8.83 12.77
CA THR A 192 24.29 8.90 13.53
C THR A 192 25.49 9.07 12.60
N GLY A 193 26.35 10.06 12.88
CA GLY A 193 27.52 10.40 12.08
C GLY A 193 27.28 11.54 11.08
N ASN A 194 26.04 11.95 10.87
CA ASN A 194 25.69 13.13 10.09
C ASN A 194 25.54 14.38 10.95
N THR A 195 25.61 15.54 10.31
CA THR A 195 25.60 16.84 10.99
C THR A 195 24.40 17.68 10.56
N VAL A 196 23.92 18.53 11.47
CA VAL A 196 22.95 19.57 11.18
C VAL A 196 23.66 20.91 11.33
N THR A 197 23.70 21.69 10.26
CA THR A 197 24.32 23.02 10.25
C THR A 197 23.24 24.07 10.05
N THR A 198 23.38 25.21 10.74
CA THR A 198 22.50 26.37 10.59
C THR A 198 23.33 27.59 10.22
N GLN A 199 22.86 28.38 9.27
CA GLN A 199 23.47 29.62 8.84
C GLN A 199 22.40 30.73 8.77
N GLY A 200 22.79 31.98 9.03
CA GLY A 200 21.85 33.10 9.06
C GLY A 200 20.93 33.06 10.28
N ALA A 201 19.64 33.32 10.06
CA ALA A 201 18.59 33.37 11.08
C ALA A 201 17.73 32.09 11.13
N ALA A 202 18.24 30.97 10.62
CA ALA A 202 17.54 29.70 10.59
C ALA A 202 17.15 29.23 12.01
N GLN A 203 15.91 28.75 12.17
CA GLN A 203 15.38 28.26 13.44
C GLN A 203 15.02 26.77 13.36
N ILE A 204 15.35 26.06 14.44
CA ILE A 204 14.94 24.68 14.66
C ILE A 204 14.28 24.62 16.02
N LEU A 205 12.98 24.33 16.03
CA LEU A 205 12.16 24.23 17.22
C LEU A 205 11.71 22.78 17.38
N GLY A 206 11.92 22.20 18.56
CA GLY A 206 11.51 20.83 18.86
C GLY A 206 12.08 20.39 20.20
N SER A 207 11.65 19.23 20.67
CA SER A 207 12.19 18.58 21.87
C SER A 207 12.55 17.13 21.56
N PRO A 208 13.82 16.83 21.21
CA PRO A 208 14.95 17.76 21.11
C PRO A 208 14.88 18.66 19.85
N THR A 209 15.64 19.75 19.82
CA THR A 209 15.73 20.60 18.61
C THR A 209 16.35 19.82 17.45
N GLN A 210 17.44 19.10 17.72
CA GLN A 210 18.11 18.21 16.77
C GLN A 210 18.25 16.82 17.38
N GLN A 211 18.06 15.79 16.57
CA GLN A 211 18.19 14.40 16.98
C GLN A 211 19.06 13.65 15.97
N SER A 212 19.98 12.83 16.49
CA SER A 212 20.65 11.80 15.70
C SER A 212 20.13 10.44 16.15
N ILE A 213 19.73 9.60 15.19
CA ILE A 213 19.27 8.24 15.44
C ILE A 213 20.08 7.24 14.62
N ASP A 214 20.17 6.00 15.08
CA ASP A 214 20.86 4.97 14.30
C ASP A 214 20.16 4.69 12.98
N LYS A 215 20.94 4.34 11.96
CA LYS A 215 20.43 4.05 10.60
C LYS A 215 19.33 3.00 10.61
N SER A 216 19.44 1.98 11.44
CA SER A 216 18.40 0.94 11.58
C SER A 216 17.09 1.45 12.18
N GLU A 217 17.13 2.48 13.04
CA GLU A 217 15.92 3.13 13.55
C GLU A 217 15.36 4.11 12.53
N PHE A 218 16.23 4.83 11.80
CA PHE A 218 15.85 5.70 10.70
C PHE A 218 15.14 4.91 9.59
N ASP A 219 15.66 3.76 9.20
CA ASP A 219 15.11 2.93 8.14
C ASP A 219 13.71 2.41 8.48
N LYS A 220 13.38 2.29 9.77
CA LYS A 220 12.02 1.95 10.17
C LYS A 220 11.03 3.03 9.75
N MET A 221 11.38 4.30 9.58
CA MET A 221 10.41 5.34 9.17
C MET A 221 10.38 5.61 7.66
N LEU A 222 11.20 4.90 6.89
CA LEU A 222 11.17 4.92 5.44
C LEU A 222 10.09 3.97 4.91
N PHE A 223 9.63 4.22 3.68
CA PHE A 223 8.86 3.24 2.94
C PHE A 223 9.75 2.08 2.52
N SER A 224 9.28 0.86 2.74
CA SER A 224 9.87 -0.35 2.17
C SER A 224 9.65 -0.42 0.65
N ASN A 225 10.47 -1.21 -0.06
CA ASN A 225 10.29 -1.46 -1.49
C ASN A 225 8.87 -1.94 -1.83
N LYS A 226 8.29 -2.80 -0.98
CA LYS A 226 6.90 -3.27 -1.10
C LYS A 226 5.89 -2.12 -1.02
N GLU A 227 6.04 -1.21 -0.07
CA GLU A 227 5.15 -0.05 0.07
C GLU A 227 5.30 0.90 -1.12
N LEU A 228 6.53 1.12 -1.61
CA LEU A 228 6.79 1.93 -2.80
C LEU A 228 6.17 1.32 -4.06
N ASP A 229 6.26 0.00 -4.23
CA ASP A 229 5.61 -0.72 -5.34
C ASP A 229 4.08 -0.66 -5.26
N PHE A 230 3.52 -0.66 -4.06
CA PHE A 230 2.09 -0.46 -3.87
C PHE A 230 1.67 0.97 -4.24
N LEU A 231 2.40 1.98 -3.74
CA LEU A 231 2.17 3.39 -4.08
C LEU A 231 2.28 3.63 -5.59
N ARG A 232 3.27 3.02 -6.26
CA ARG A 232 3.43 3.03 -7.71
C ARG A 232 2.16 2.56 -8.41
N GLN A 233 1.62 1.42 -8.00
CA GLN A 233 0.43 0.83 -8.63
C GLN A 233 -0.84 1.62 -8.34
N MET A 234 -0.97 2.17 -7.12
CA MET A 234 -2.06 3.07 -6.78
C MET A 234 -2.03 4.33 -7.63
N ALA A 235 -0.85 4.92 -7.85
CA ALA A 235 -0.65 6.04 -8.76
C ALA A 235 -1.02 5.70 -10.22
N GLN A 236 -0.95 4.42 -10.61
CA GLN A 236 -1.32 3.92 -11.94
C GLN A 236 -2.82 3.55 -12.06
N SER A 237 -3.60 3.64 -10.98
CA SER A 237 -5.01 3.21 -10.97
C SER A 237 -5.91 4.00 -11.91
N GLY A 238 -5.51 5.22 -12.28
CA GLY A 238 -6.33 6.14 -13.09
C GLY A 238 -7.34 6.96 -12.27
N ASP A 239 -7.31 6.89 -10.94
CA ASP A 239 -8.06 7.81 -10.07
C ASP A 239 -7.56 9.26 -10.27
N PRO A 240 -8.46 10.25 -10.34
CA PRO A 240 -8.08 11.64 -10.56
C PRO A 240 -7.13 12.25 -9.53
N ASN A 241 -7.00 11.66 -8.33
CA ASN A 241 -6.07 12.10 -7.27
C ASN A 241 -4.84 11.19 -7.14
N MET A 242 -4.63 10.29 -8.11
CA MET A 242 -3.52 9.35 -8.13
C MET A 242 -2.71 9.58 -9.41
N HIS A 243 -1.54 10.17 -9.28
CA HIS A 243 -0.72 10.66 -10.37
C HIS A 243 0.58 9.89 -10.48
N TYR A 244 0.69 9.06 -11.52
CA TYR A 244 1.93 8.39 -11.87
C TYR A 244 2.73 9.20 -12.89
N ILE A 245 4.00 9.44 -12.59
CA ILE A 245 4.95 10.13 -13.46
C ILE A 245 6.12 9.19 -13.71
N LYS A 246 6.34 8.86 -15.00
CA LYS A 246 7.50 8.10 -15.45
C LYS A 246 8.49 9.02 -16.15
N PRO A 247 9.63 9.35 -15.52
CA PRO A 247 10.70 10.11 -16.16
C PRO A 247 11.31 9.31 -17.32
N THR A 248 11.79 10.00 -18.35
CA THR A 248 12.46 9.36 -19.51
C THR A 248 13.99 9.47 -19.47
N SER A 249 14.53 10.23 -18.52
CA SER A 249 15.96 10.38 -18.29
C SER A 249 16.24 10.80 -16.84
N ASN A 250 17.49 10.69 -16.41
CA ASN A 250 17.97 11.20 -15.12
C ASN A 250 18.32 12.71 -15.16
N SER A 251 18.11 13.39 -16.29
CA SER A 251 18.29 14.84 -16.38
C SER A 251 17.23 15.55 -15.56
N GLN A 252 17.59 16.70 -14.97
CA GLN A 252 16.63 17.49 -14.21
C GLN A 252 15.48 17.93 -15.12
N PHE A 253 14.24 17.66 -14.70
CA PHE A 253 13.03 18.15 -15.37
C PHE A 253 12.13 18.87 -14.38
N ASN A 254 11.37 19.86 -14.88
CA ASN A 254 10.41 20.58 -14.05
C ASN A 254 9.06 19.86 -14.06
N LEU A 255 8.56 19.51 -12.87
CA LEU A 255 7.25 18.92 -12.66
C LEU A 255 6.25 20.01 -12.27
N ASP A 256 5.19 20.15 -13.06
CA ASP A 256 4.06 21.02 -12.75
C ASP A 256 3.09 20.31 -11.78
N MET A 257 2.94 20.88 -10.59
CA MET A 257 2.04 20.37 -9.55
C MET A 257 0.62 20.94 -9.64
N THR A 258 0.33 21.82 -10.59
CA THR A 258 -1.01 22.41 -10.75
C THR A 258 -2.08 21.33 -10.86
N GLY A 259 -3.07 21.37 -9.95
CA GLY A 259 -4.19 20.43 -9.90
C GLY A 259 -3.85 19.01 -9.48
N LYS A 260 -2.66 18.74 -8.94
CA LYS A 260 -2.22 17.40 -8.51
C LYS A 260 -2.30 17.23 -6.99
N ASP A 261 -3.51 17.15 -6.48
CA ASP A 261 -3.74 16.73 -5.09
C ASP A 261 -3.72 15.18 -4.98
N GLY A 262 -3.45 14.66 -3.79
CA GLY A 262 -3.42 13.22 -3.52
C GLY A 262 -2.04 12.59 -3.66
N LEU A 263 -1.94 11.43 -4.30
CA LEU A 263 -0.64 10.76 -4.48
C LEU A 263 0.02 11.26 -5.77
N VAL A 264 1.22 11.81 -5.66
CA VAL A 264 2.11 12.04 -6.81
C VAL A 264 3.32 11.12 -6.66
N PHE A 265 3.42 10.12 -7.52
CA PHE A 265 4.51 9.15 -7.52
C PHE A 265 5.39 9.35 -8.76
N VAL A 266 6.62 9.80 -8.53
CA VAL A 266 7.65 9.92 -9.57
C VAL A 266 8.56 8.70 -9.50
N ASP A 267 8.50 7.87 -10.54
CA ASP A 267 9.19 6.59 -10.61
C ASP A 267 10.66 6.71 -11.03
N THR A 268 11.40 5.60 -10.97
CA THR A 268 12.72 5.47 -11.60
C THR A 268 12.62 5.66 -13.12
N VAL A 269 13.70 6.09 -13.75
CA VAL A 269 13.77 6.38 -15.19
C VAL A 269 13.31 5.19 -16.04
N ASN A 270 13.69 3.99 -15.63
CA ASN A 270 13.36 2.75 -16.34
C ASN A 270 12.12 2.04 -15.79
N ALA A 271 11.46 2.58 -14.77
CA ALA A 271 10.44 1.89 -13.95
C ALA A 271 10.94 0.53 -13.41
N SER A 272 12.26 0.40 -13.23
CA SER A 272 12.87 -0.78 -12.64
C SER A 272 12.55 -0.83 -11.14
N PRO A 273 12.35 -2.03 -10.58
CA PRO A 273 12.23 -2.19 -9.14
C PRO A 273 13.51 -1.70 -8.45
N LEU A 274 13.35 -1.14 -7.26
CA LEU A 274 14.50 -0.81 -6.42
C LEU A 274 15.19 -2.11 -5.98
N PRO A 275 16.53 -2.14 -5.89
CA PRO A 275 17.22 -3.29 -5.35
C PRO A 275 16.85 -3.51 -3.88
N GLU A 276 16.85 -4.77 -3.45
CA GLU A 276 16.65 -5.10 -2.04
C GLU A 276 17.89 -4.66 -1.23
N PRO A 277 17.71 -3.96 -0.09
CA PRO A 277 18.81 -3.60 0.79
C PRO A 277 19.63 -4.84 1.19
N PRO A 278 20.97 -4.73 1.29
CA PRO A 278 21.76 -3.49 1.35
C PRO A 278 22.22 -2.95 -0.02
N ALA A 279 21.78 -3.53 -1.13
CA ALA A 279 22.15 -3.02 -2.45
C ALA A 279 21.52 -1.64 -2.67
N VAL A 280 22.29 -0.71 -3.23
CA VAL A 280 21.85 0.65 -3.53
C VAL A 280 21.45 0.78 -5.01
N PRO A 281 20.45 1.61 -5.35
CA PRO A 281 20.09 1.88 -6.75
C PRO A 281 21.24 2.51 -7.53
N ASN A 282 21.27 2.33 -8.85
CA ASN A 282 22.22 3.07 -9.69
C ASN A 282 21.76 4.53 -9.82
N ALA A 283 22.70 5.48 -9.72
CA ALA A 283 22.40 6.90 -9.89
C ALA A 283 21.79 7.25 -11.25
N GLY A 284 22.11 6.47 -12.31
CA GLY A 284 21.52 6.64 -13.64
C GLY A 284 20.03 6.29 -13.73
N ASP A 285 19.52 5.50 -12.78
CA ASP A 285 18.12 5.08 -12.75
C ASP A 285 17.24 6.04 -11.92
N LEU A 286 17.84 6.91 -11.12
CA LEU A 286 17.13 7.86 -10.28
C LEU A 286 16.84 9.16 -11.05
N PRO A 287 15.58 9.66 -11.05
CA PRO A 287 15.26 10.94 -11.64
C PRO A 287 15.75 12.11 -10.78
N ASN A 288 15.89 13.26 -11.44
CA ASN A 288 16.10 14.55 -10.79
C ASN A 288 14.89 15.44 -11.08
N VAL A 289 14.10 15.73 -10.05
CA VAL A 289 12.84 16.47 -10.17
C VAL A 289 13.04 17.87 -9.62
N LYS A 290 12.58 18.86 -10.39
CA LYS A 290 12.42 20.22 -9.90
C LYS A 290 10.94 20.58 -9.86
N ILE A 291 10.48 21.21 -8.79
CA ILE A 291 9.14 21.81 -8.71
C ILE A 291 9.32 23.28 -8.39
N THR A 292 8.65 24.14 -9.17
CA THR A 292 8.71 25.60 -9.00
C THR A 292 7.33 26.11 -8.60
N GLY A 293 7.15 26.43 -7.32
CA GLY A 293 5.86 26.79 -6.76
C GLY A 293 4.92 25.59 -6.63
N MET A 294 4.18 25.52 -5.53
CA MET A 294 3.24 24.42 -5.27
C MET A 294 2.15 24.90 -4.31
N ASN A 295 0.92 24.47 -4.53
CA ASN A 295 -0.19 24.73 -3.61
C ASN A 295 -1.13 23.51 -3.61
N ASN A 296 -0.68 22.44 -2.96
CA ASN A 296 -1.28 21.12 -3.08
C ASN A 296 -1.31 20.41 -1.72
N LYS A 297 -2.03 19.30 -1.65
CA LYS A 297 -2.09 18.43 -0.48
C LYS A 297 -2.05 16.98 -0.89
N GLY A 298 -1.35 16.14 -0.14
CA GLY A 298 -1.13 14.76 -0.54
C GLY A 298 0.19 14.13 -0.09
N TRP A 299 0.54 13.03 -0.74
CA TRP A 299 1.87 12.41 -0.64
C TRP A 299 2.62 12.62 -1.95
N LEU A 300 3.77 13.28 -1.88
CA LEU A 300 4.70 13.42 -2.99
C LEU A 300 5.86 12.45 -2.74
N VAL A 301 5.95 11.42 -3.57
CA VAL A 301 6.97 10.37 -3.47
C VAL A 301 7.82 10.39 -4.71
N VAL A 302 9.10 10.73 -4.55
CA VAL A 302 10.08 10.83 -5.64
C VAL A 302 11.15 9.78 -5.43
N LEU A 303 11.22 8.79 -6.33
CA LEU A 303 12.26 7.76 -6.31
C LEU A 303 13.61 8.27 -6.83
N GLY A 304 14.02 9.47 -6.43
CA GLY A 304 15.26 10.13 -6.84
C GLY A 304 15.53 11.40 -6.03
N SER A 305 16.19 12.38 -6.64
CA SER A 305 16.46 13.68 -5.99
C SER A 305 15.36 14.70 -6.31
N LEU A 306 15.01 15.54 -5.33
CA LEU A 306 13.95 16.54 -5.42
C LEU A 306 14.47 17.94 -5.10
N THR A 307 14.21 18.90 -5.97
CA THR A 307 14.42 20.33 -5.74
C THR A 307 13.07 21.05 -5.70
N LEU A 308 12.78 21.73 -4.60
CA LEU A 308 11.61 22.58 -4.42
C LEU A 308 12.08 24.04 -4.43
N ASP A 309 11.67 24.81 -5.41
CA ASP A 309 11.99 26.24 -5.52
C ASP A 309 10.71 27.07 -5.51
N GLY A 310 10.75 28.26 -4.93
CA GLY A 310 9.65 29.22 -5.02
C GLY A 310 8.71 29.21 -3.81
N ASN A 311 7.48 29.69 -4.01
CA ASN A 311 6.45 29.72 -2.97
C ASN A 311 5.76 28.35 -2.87
N ILE A 312 6.12 27.58 -1.85
CA ILE A 312 5.62 26.21 -1.61
C ILE A 312 4.64 26.23 -0.46
N THR A 313 3.36 25.97 -0.74
CA THR A 313 2.34 25.66 0.25
C THR A 313 1.94 24.20 0.07
N TYR A 314 2.27 23.34 1.04
CA TYR A 314 1.98 21.91 0.91
C TYR A 314 1.43 21.34 2.21
N LYS A 315 0.46 20.42 2.11
CA LYS A 315 -0.03 19.66 3.27
C LYS A 315 0.13 18.16 3.03
N GLY A 316 1.01 17.51 3.79
CA GLY A 316 1.19 16.07 3.78
C GLY A 316 2.65 15.64 3.80
N VAL A 317 2.96 14.55 3.09
CA VAL A 317 4.31 13.96 3.10
C VAL A 317 5.04 14.30 1.82
N ILE A 318 6.30 14.73 1.96
CA ILE A 318 7.26 14.83 0.87
C ILE A 318 8.36 13.82 1.14
N TYR A 319 8.49 12.84 0.27
CA TYR A 319 9.47 11.76 0.35
C TYR A 319 10.37 11.79 -0.87
N ALA A 320 11.67 11.95 -0.65
CA ALA A 320 12.71 11.81 -1.65
C ALA A 320 13.59 10.61 -1.30
N LEU A 321 13.78 9.69 -2.26
CA LEU A 321 14.63 8.52 -2.05
C LEU A 321 16.11 8.91 -1.95
N ASN A 322 16.54 9.95 -2.67
CA ASN A 322 17.92 10.45 -2.60
C ASN A 322 17.96 11.83 -1.91
N ASP A 323 18.40 12.88 -2.60
CA ASP A 323 18.56 14.21 -2.01
C ASP A 323 17.26 15.01 -2.03
N LEU A 324 17.12 15.91 -1.07
CA LEU A 324 16.12 16.96 -1.10
C LEU A 324 16.77 18.34 -0.93
N SER A 325 16.40 19.26 -1.81
CA SER A 325 16.72 20.68 -1.68
C SER A 325 15.44 21.50 -1.66
N TYR A 326 15.25 22.32 -0.65
CA TYR A 326 14.11 23.23 -0.56
C TYR A 326 14.62 24.67 -0.46
N ARG A 327 14.29 25.49 -1.45
CA ARG A 327 14.56 26.94 -1.50
C ARG A 327 13.24 27.70 -1.49
N GLY A 328 12.80 28.06 -0.29
CA GLY A 328 11.55 28.80 -0.09
C GLY A 328 11.67 30.27 -0.50
N THR A 329 10.67 30.75 -1.25
CA THR A 329 10.50 32.18 -1.60
C THR A 329 9.12 32.64 -1.12
N GLY A 330 8.99 33.80 -0.48
CA GLY A 330 7.70 34.30 0.02
C GLY A 330 7.25 33.68 1.35
N VAL A 331 5.93 33.41 1.48
CA VAL A 331 5.25 33.04 2.76
C VAL A 331 4.82 31.58 2.83
N GLY A 332 5.28 30.74 1.89
CA GLY A 332 4.93 29.33 1.80
C GLY A 332 5.38 28.51 3.02
N SER A 333 4.64 27.44 3.30
CA SER A 333 4.92 26.49 4.37
C SER A 333 4.54 25.07 3.97
N ILE A 334 5.32 24.10 4.46
CA ILE A 334 5.01 22.68 4.39
C ILE A 334 4.43 22.26 5.74
N HIS A 335 3.19 21.80 5.76
CA HIS A 335 2.51 21.24 6.93
C HIS A 335 2.48 19.72 6.81
N GLY A 336 3.34 19.03 7.55
CA GLY A 336 3.44 17.57 7.52
C GLY A 336 4.89 17.13 7.77
N ALA A 337 5.40 16.23 6.94
CA ALA A 337 6.77 15.73 7.09
C ALA A 337 7.53 15.69 5.77
N VAL A 338 8.80 16.06 5.86
CA VAL A 338 9.78 15.98 4.79
C VAL A 338 10.78 14.88 5.16
N ILE A 339 10.94 13.91 4.26
CA ILE A 339 11.77 12.72 4.45
C ILE A 339 12.73 12.61 3.26
N SER A 340 14.02 12.57 3.54
CA SER A 340 15.10 12.32 2.59
C SER A 340 15.80 11.04 3.00
N ALA A 341 15.71 9.99 2.18
CA ALA A 341 16.31 8.70 2.48
C ALA A 341 17.81 8.64 2.14
N ASN A 342 18.32 9.61 1.38
CA ASN A 342 19.72 9.79 1.01
C ASN A 342 20.48 8.47 0.72
N VAL A 343 19.93 7.68 -0.20
CA VAL A 343 20.39 6.29 -0.42
C VAL A 343 21.65 6.17 -1.28
N ILE A 344 21.96 7.16 -2.14
CA ILE A 344 23.15 7.15 -2.99
C ILE A 344 24.23 8.08 -2.45
N ASP A 345 23.86 9.33 -2.17
CA ASP A 345 24.82 10.35 -1.74
C ASP A 345 24.81 10.51 -0.20
N THR A 346 25.90 11.03 0.32
CA THR A 346 26.03 11.55 1.70
C THR A 346 26.02 13.07 1.74
N VAL A 347 25.94 13.72 0.58
CA VAL A 347 25.75 15.17 0.46
C VAL A 347 24.50 15.59 1.23
N ALA A 348 24.59 16.76 1.85
CA ALA A 348 23.58 17.24 2.78
C ALA A 348 22.25 17.52 2.08
N THR A 349 21.15 17.11 2.71
CA THR A 349 19.80 17.63 2.42
C THR A 349 19.81 19.12 2.79
N ASN A 350 19.59 20.00 1.81
CA ASN A 350 19.74 21.45 1.99
C ASN A 350 18.36 22.12 2.03
N VAL A 351 18.01 22.70 3.16
CA VAL A 351 16.81 23.51 3.33
C VAL A 351 17.27 24.96 3.49
N ASP A 352 17.11 25.74 2.44
CA ASP A 352 17.62 27.10 2.31
C ASP A 352 16.47 28.07 1.99
N THR A 353 16.74 29.35 2.12
CA THR A 353 15.84 30.43 1.75
C THR A 353 16.57 31.40 0.85
N ASP A 354 15.89 31.93 -0.16
CA ASP A 354 16.45 33.08 -0.86
C ASP A 354 16.37 34.34 0.02
N THR A 355 16.98 35.43 -0.45
CA THR A 355 17.02 36.71 0.28
C THR A 355 15.64 37.37 0.49
N THR A 356 14.55 36.76 0.00
CA THR A 356 13.19 37.30 0.00
C THR A 356 12.11 36.35 0.55
N GLY A 357 12.45 35.18 1.09
CA GLY A 357 11.46 34.20 1.53
C GLY A 357 11.79 33.38 2.77
N ASN A 358 10.79 32.62 3.22
CA ASN A 358 10.91 31.67 4.33
C ASN A 358 10.70 30.24 3.82
N ALA A 359 11.48 29.30 4.34
CA ALA A 359 11.34 27.87 4.14
C ALA A 359 10.80 27.29 5.46
N ASN A 360 9.48 27.28 5.61
CA ASN A 360 8.84 26.78 6.83
C ASN A 360 8.42 25.31 6.66
N VAL A 361 8.77 24.47 7.64
CA VAL A 361 8.28 23.10 7.75
C VAL A 361 7.74 22.88 9.16
N THR A 362 6.43 22.65 9.28
CA THR A 362 5.74 22.40 10.55
C THR A 362 5.15 21.00 10.54
N TYR A 363 5.28 20.27 11.65
CA TYR A 363 4.74 18.92 11.75
C TYR A 363 3.20 18.92 11.81
N ASP A 364 2.53 18.06 11.03
CA ASP A 364 1.07 17.90 11.06
C ASP A 364 0.68 16.42 11.02
N CYS A 365 0.17 15.89 12.14
CA CYS A 365 -0.13 14.45 12.26
C CYS A 365 -1.24 14.00 11.29
N ALA A 366 -2.28 14.81 11.11
CA ALA A 366 -3.40 14.44 10.24
C ALA A 366 -2.95 14.45 8.78
N ALA A 367 -2.25 15.51 8.35
CA ALA A 367 -1.76 15.62 6.98
C ALA A 367 -0.75 14.50 6.64
N ILE A 368 0.09 14.09 7.59
CA ILE A 368 1.00 12.95 7.40
C ILE A 368 0.21 11.64 7.24
N ALA A 369 -0.78 11.41 8.10
CA ALA A 369 -1.52 10.14 8.13
C ALA A 369 -2.33 9.89 6.86
N ASP A 370 -3.07 10.87 6.36
CA ASP A 370 -4.04 10.69 5.26
C ASP A 370 -3.76 11.55 4.01
N GLY A 371 -2.63 12.25 3.96
CA GLY A 371 -2.29 13.14 2.85
C GLY A 371 -3.30 14.26 2.64
N GLY A 372 -3.93 14.76 3.70
CA GLY A 372 -4.99 15.77 3.60
C GLY A 372 -6.32 15.22 3.12
N GLY A 373 -6.59 13.95 3.42
CA GLY A 373 -7.83 13.21 3.13
C GLY A 373 -7.86 12.45 1.80
N PHE A 374 -6.75 12.38 1.06
CA PHE A 374 -6.70 11.71 -0.25
C PHE A 374 -6.08 10.34 -0.22
N ILE A 375 -5.25 10.04 0.78
CA ILE A 375 -4.59 8.74 0.90
C ILE A 375 -5.53 7.81 1.65
N PRO A 376 -6.10 6.79 0.97
CA PRO A 376 -7.09 5.93 1.57
C PRO A 376 -6.53 5.22 2.80
N GLN A 377 -7.26 5.30 3.91
CA GLN A 377 -6.90 4.67 5.16
C GLN A 377 -7.57 3.29 5.25
N GLY A 378 -6.78 2.22 5.32
CA GLY A 378 -7.33 0.88 5.44
C GLY A 378 -6.45 -0.23 4.87
N TYR A 379 -7.06 -1.40 4.81
CA TYR A 379 -6.58 -2.60 4.13
C TYR A 379 -6.99 -2.56 2.67
N TYR A 380 -6.07 -2.99 1.81
CA TYR A 380 -6.23 -3.10 0.37
C TYR A 380 -5.70 -4.44 -0.11
N VAL A 381 -6.22 -4.92 -1.24
CA VAL A 381 -5.69 -6.09 -1.91
C VAL A 381 -4.27 -5.78 -2.36
N ALA A 382 -3.32 -6.55 -1.85
CA ALA A 382 -1.93 -6.39 -2.19
C ALA A 382 -1.74 -6.90 -3.64
N PRO A 383 -1.12 -6.12 -4.55
CA PRO A 383 -1.14 -6.46 -5.96
C PRO A 383 -0.44 -7.78 -6.29
N GLY A 384 -0.98 -8.52 -7.27
CA GLY A 384 -0.45 -9.83 -7.66
C GLY A 384 -0.64 -10.94 -6.61
N SER A 385 -1.31 -10.65 -5.48
CA SER A 385 -1.56 -11.64 -4.42
C SER A 385 -2.79 -12.52 -4.67
N TRP A 386 -3.62 -12.18 -5.65
CA TRP A 386 -4.81 -12.96 -6.00
C TRP A 386 -4.40 -14.34 -6.51
N ARG A 387 -4.86 -15.38 -5.81
CA ARG A 387 -4.63 -16.76 -6.21
C ARG A 387 -5.86 -17.60 -5.96
N GLU A 388 -6.42 -18.17 -7.04
CA GLU A 388 -7.30 -19.33 -6.93
C GLU A 388 -6.46 -20.55 -6.58
N ALA A 389 -6.72 -21.13 -5.42
CA ALA A 389 -6.06 -22.36 -5.01
C ALA A 389 -6.81 -23.55 -5.62
N SER A 390 -6.14 -24.28 -6.51
CA SER A 390 -6.60 -25.59 -6.95
C SER A 390 -6.56 -26.54 -5.75
N ASN A 391 -7.73 -26.99 -5.29
CA ASN A 391 -7.84 -28.13 -4.38
C ASN A 391 -7.90 -29.44 -5.15
#